data_AF-D4HT69-F1
#
_entry.id   AF-D4HT69-F1
#
_cell.length_a   1.000
_cell.length_b   1.000
_cell.length_c   1.000
_cell.angle_alpha   90.00
_cell.angle_beta   90.00
_cell.angle_gamma   90.00
#
_symmetry.space_group_name_H-M   'P 1'
#
loop_
_entity.id
_entity.type
_entity.pdbx_description
1 polymer ?
#
loop_
_entity_poly.entity_id
_entity_poly.type
_entity_poly.pdbx_seq_one_letter_code
_entity_poly.pdbx_strand_id
1 'polypeptide(L)'
;MGIEEKDYIILPKTDLKVSRLSIGTWLFGGLRWGYVDNLESEKTFLSALDLGINFIDTADAYGKGRSEEFVSRLTKNRKEHLVIGTKVGVVWNPDGTRRIDLSKRHLIEAAERSLQRLKLDRIDLYYLHEPDVNTDIEETVEALQLLKAQGKIRYIGLSNFPKETVARFNSMINVSCLQDELSLIRREAEFANLKFAKENNLGFLAYSPLSKGLLTGKFKLDSQFSSDDNRSGNEDFSGERLKENVEKVARLSQLAKKLGHSASAVSIAWVLGLDSVTSVVLGARTQEQLEEQMKSLEVVFELETYQQVGQIFS
;
A
#
# COMPACT_ATOMS: atom_id res chain seq x y z
N MET A 1 9.27 -3.19 -21.25
CA MET A 1 8.34 -2.94 -20.14
C MET A 1 9.02 -3.40 -18.87
N GLY A 2 9.18 -2.50 -17.89
CA GLY A 2 9.93 -2.73 -16.65
C GLY A 2 10.31 -1.40 -15.99
N ILE A 3 10.65 -1.43 -14.71
CA ILE A 3 11.13 -0.26 -13.95
C ILE A 3 12.51 0.16 -14.50
N GLU A 4 12.63 1.40 -14.96
CA GLU A 4 13.91 1.98 -15.37
C GLU A 4 14.60 2.72 -14.21
N GLU A 5 15.87 3.11 -14.36
CA GLU A 5 16.62 3.83 -13.31
C GLU A 5 15.90 5.11 -12.82
N LYS A 6 15.21 5.82 -13.72
CA LYS A 6 14.42 7.03 -13.42
C LYS A 6 13.17 6.75 -12.55
N ASP A 7 12.72 5.50 -12.54
CA ASP A 7 11.53 5.03 -11.82
C ASP A 7 11.88 4.50 -10.42
N TYR A 8 13.13 4.67 -9.98
CA TYR A 8 13.54 4.50 -8.60
C TYR A 8 13.74 5.85 -7.92
N ILE A 9 13.46 5.88 -6.62
CA ILE A 9 13.62 7.06 -5.77
C ILE A 9 14.22 6.65 -4.43
N ILE A 10 15.00 7.52 -3.82
CA ILE A 10 15.42 7.32 -2.43
C ILE A 10 14.24 7.67 -1.53
N LEU A 11 13.78 6.71 -0.73
CA LEU A 11 12.74 6.95 0.27
C LEU A 11 13.26 8.01 1.26
N PRO A 12 12.55 9.14 1.45
CA PRO A 12 13.03 10.24 2.28
C PRO A 12 13.46 9.81 3.69
N LYS A 13 14.52 10.46 4.20
CA LYS A 13 15.18 10.17 5.49
C LYS A 13 15.78 8.75 5.62
N THR A 14 15.96 8.06 4.50
CA THR A 14 16.55 6.72 4.46
C THR A 14 17.64 6.63 3.38
N ASP A 15 18.31 5.49 3.34
CA ASP A 15 19.20 5.05 2.26
C ASP A 15 18.52 4.04 1.31
N LEU A 16 17.22 3.82 1.45
CA LEU A 16 16.47 2.83 0.68
C LEU A 16 16.12 3.40 -0.70
N LYS A 17 16.74 2.85 -1.75
CA LYS A 17 16.34 3.08 -3.13
C LYS A 17 15.17 2.14 -3.48
N VAL A 18 13.99 2.70 -3.68
CA VAL A 18 12.74 1.97 -3.92
C VAL A 18 12.17 2.29 -5.31
N SER A 19 11.56 1.32 -5.96
CA SER A 19 10.76 1.54 -7.16
C SER A 19 9.54 2.39 -6.83
N ARG A 20 9.13 3.27 -7.76
CA ARG A 20 7.91 4.11 -7.65
C ARG A 20 6.61 3.30 -7.64
N LEU A 21 6.68 2.03 -8.00
CA LEU A 21 5.60 1.06 -7.83
C LEU A 21 6.09 0.00 -6.85
N SER A 22 5.28 -0.31 -5.83
CA SER A 22 5.53 -1.41 -4.89
C SER A 22 4.48 -2.50 -5.07
N ILE A 23 4.78 -3.73 -4.66
CA ILE A 23 3.85 -4.84 -4.76
C ILE A 23 3.27 -5.19 -3.39
N GLY A 24 1.94 -5.10 -3.28
CA GLY A 24 1.19 -5.49 -2.11
C GLY A 24 0.90 -6.99 -2.06
N THR A 25 0.92 -7.56 -0.86
CA THR A 25 0.86 -9.02 -0.67
C THR A 25 -0.35 -9.49 0.15
N TRP A 26 -1.37 -8.63 0.31
CA TRP A 26 -2.59 -8.98 1.04
C TRP A 26 -3.38 -10.13 0.40
N LEU A 27 -3.27 -10.33 -0.91
CA LEU A 27 -3.89 -11.44 -1.64
C LEU A 27 -3.37 -12.80 -1.14
N PHE A 28 -2.09 -12.89 -0.76
CA PHE A 28 -1.49 -14.10 -0.18
C PHE A 28 -1.97 -14.40 1.25
N GLY A 29 -2.64 -13.44 1.89
CA GLY A 29 -3.28 -13.64 3.19
C GLY A 29 -4.56 -14.47 3.11
N GLY A 30 -5.18 -14.59 1.93
CA GLY A 30 -6.35 -15.44 1.67
C GLY A 30 -7.65 -15.03 2.41
N LEU A 31 -7.66 -13.90 3.12
CA LEU A 31 -8.81 -13.42 3.89
C LEU A 31 -9.43 -12.19 3.21
N ARG A 32 -10.77 -12.16 3.17
CA ARG A 32 -11.60 -10.98 2.79
C ARG A 32 -11.54 -10.53 1.32
N TRP A 33 -11.06 -11.39 0.43
CA TRP A 33 -10.90 -11.09 -1.00
C TRP A 33 -11.53 -12.17 -1.91
N GLY A 34 -12.41 -13.02 -1.37
CA GLY A 34 -12.98 -14.16 -2.08
C GLY A 34 -11.92 -15.19 -2.52
N TYR A 35 -12.25 -16.00 -3.53
CA TYR A 35 -11.31 -16.97 -4.11
C TYR A 35 -10.10 -16.26 -4.74
N VAL A 36 -8.91 -16.75 -4.39
CA VAL A 36 -7.62 -16.34 -4.94
C VAL A 36 -6.90 -17.60 -5.39
N ASP A 37 -6.55 -17.66 -6.68
CA ASP A 37 -5.65 -18.70 -7.19
C ASP A 37 -4.23 -18.35 -6.74
N ASN A 38 -3.69 -19.17 -5.83
CA ASN A 38 -2.37 -18.95 -5.27
C ASN A 38 -1.26 -19.10 -6.33
N LEU A 39 -1.41 -20.00 -7.31
CA LEU A 39 -0.37 -20.21 -8.33
C LEU A 39 -0.26 -19.01 -9.27
N GLU A 40 -1.40 -18.48 -9.73
CA GLU A 40 -1.41 -17.31 -10.60
C GLU A 40 -0.94 -16.05 -9.86
N SER A 41 -1.34 -15.90 -8.59
CA SER A 41 -0.88 -14.78 -7.76
C SER A 41 0.63 -14.85 -7.48
N GLU A 42 1.18 -16.04 -7.25
CA GLU A 42 2.62 -16.25 -7.08
C GLU A 42 3.40 -15.89 -8.35
N LYS A 43 2.93 -16.34 -9.52
CA LYS A 43 3.52 -15.97 -10.82
C LYS A 43 3.48 -14.47 -11.05
N THR A 44 2.34 -13.84 -10.75
CA THR A 44 2.16 -12.39 -10.87
C THR A 44 3.15 -11.64 -9.98
N PHE A 45 3.32 -12.06 -8.72
CA PHE A 45 4.29 -11.45 -7.81
C PHE A 45 5.73 -11.63 -8.28
N LEU A 46 6.11 -12.81 -8.76
CA LEU A 46 7.45 -13.04 -9.31
C LEU A 46 7.69 -12.17 -10.55
N SER A 47 6.69 -12.06 -11.44
CA SER A 47 6.73 -11.18 -12.61
C SER A 47 6.93 -9.71 -12.22
N ALA A 48 6.29 -9.24 -11.14
CA ALA A 48 6.53 -7.88 -10.62
C ALA A 48 8.00 -7.64 -10.28
N LEU A 49 8.63 -8.61 -9.60
CA LEU A 49 10.04 -8.53 -9.24
C LEU A 49 10.94 -8.63 -10.49
N ASP A 50 10.60 -9.50 -11.44
CA ASP A 50 11.34 -9.66 -12.70
C ASP A 50 11.24 -8.40 -13.59
N LEU A 51 10.13 -7.64 -13.47
CA LEU A 51 9.94 -6.33 -14.09
C LEU A 51 10.64 -5.18 -13.34
N GLY A 52 11.37 -5.47 -12.25
CA GLY A 52 12.17 -4.49 -11.52
C GLY A 52 11.48 -3.82 -10.33
N ILE A 53 10.26 -4.23 -9.94
CA ILE A 53 9.71 -3.79 -8.65
C ILE A 53 10.57 -4.36 -7.54
N ASN A 54 11.19 -3.50 -6.74
CA ASN A 54 12.06 -3.93 -5.64
C ASN A 54 11.44 -3.70 -4.25
N PHE A 55 10.32 -2.99 -4.17
CA PHE A 55 9.67 -2.66 -2.91
C PHE A 55 8.44 -3.55 -2.67
N ILE A 56 8.52 -4.37 -1.62
CA ILE A 56 7.45 -5.29 -1.22
C ILE A 56 6.73 -4.74 0.02
N ASP A 57 5.41 -4.70 -0.04
CA ASP A 57 4.53 -4.34 1.06
C ASP A 57 3.76 -5.58 1.57
N THR A 58 4.00 -5.97 2.81
CA THR A 58 3.31 -7.06 3.52
C THR A 58 2.86 -6.63 4.91
N ALA A 59 2.26 -7.54 5.69
CA ALA A 59 1.89 -7.32 7.09
C ALA A 59 1.75 -8.66 7.83
N ASP A 60 2.04 -8.67 9.13
CA ASP A 60 1.85 -9.85 9.97
C ASP A 60 0.37 -10.28 10.08
N ALA A 61 -0.56 -9.33 9.98
CA ALA A 61 -1.99 -9.59 10.01
C ALA A 61 -2.51 -10.28 8.74
N TYR A 62 -1.80 -10.19 7.61
CA TYR A 62 -2.25 -10.77 6.34
C TYR A 62 -2.17 -12.30 6.39
N GLY A 63 -3.35 -12.92 6.54
CA GLY A 63 -3.45 -14.37 6.71
C GLY A 63 -2.80 -14.87 8.00
N LYS A 64 -2.76 -14.04 9.06
CA LYS A 64 -2.13 -14.36 10.35
C LYS A 64 -0.65 -14.79 10.20
N GLY A 65 0.10 -14.07 9.37
CA GLY A 65 1.53 -14.28 9.13
C GLY A 65 1.84 -15.04 7.84
N ARG A 66 0.84 -15.69 7.22
CA ARG A 66 1.05 -16.46 5.98
C ARG A 66 1.66 -15.63 4.86
N SER A 67 1.22 -14.37 4.69
CA SER A 67 1.77 -13.50 3.64
C SER A 67 3.29 -13.31 3.76
N GLU A 68 3.81 -13.14 4.98
CA GLU A 68 5.24 -13.04 5.23
C GLU A 68 5.99 -14.35 4.92
N GLU A 69 5.39 -15.50 5.20
CA GLU A 69 5.95 -16.81 4.83
C GLU A 69 6.00 -16.99 3.30
N PHE A 70 4.96 -16.54 2.58
CA PHE A 70 4.93 -16.51 1.12
C PHE A 70 6.05 -15.62 0.56
N VAL A 71 6.18 -14.39 1.06
CA VAL A 71 7.26 -13.47 0.65
C VAL A 71 8.61 -14.12 0.88
N SER A 72 8.86 -14.70 2.05
CA SER A 72 10.11 -15.39 2.38
C SER A 72 10.45 -16.51 1.41
N ARG A 73 9.46 -17.36 1.08
CA ARG A 73 9.63 -18.49 0.17
C ARG A 73 9.94 -18.02 -1.26
N LEU A 74 9.16 -17.07 -1.78
CA LEU A 74 9.25 -16.61 -3.16
C LEU A 74 10.50 -15.76 -3.42
N THR A 75 11.01 -15.07 -2.39
CA THR A 75 12.17 -14.17 -2.51
C THR A 75 13.49 -14.80 -2.07
N LYS A 76 13.51 -16.08 -1.68
CA LYS A 76 14.66 -16.77 -1.04
C LYS A 76 16.03 -16.46 -1.66
N ASN A 77 16.10 -16.36 -2.99
CA ASN A 77 17.36 -16.19 -3.73
C ASN A 77 17.60 -14.75 -4.24
N ARG A 78 16.82 -13.75 -3.80
CA ARG A 78 16.90 -12.37 -4.30
C ARG A 78 16.68 -11.28 -3.24
N LYS A 79 16.68 -11.64 -1.95
CA LYS A 79 16.35 -10.71 -0.84
C LYS A 79 17.27 -9.50 -0.76
N GLU A 80 18.53 -9.64 -1.13
CA GLU A 80 19.53 -8.57 -1.06
C GLU A 80 19.25 -7.37 -1.97
N HIS A 81 18.39 -7.55 -2.99
CA HIS A 81 17.99 -6.50 -3.92
C HIS A 81 16.60 -5.93 -3.63
N LEU A 82 15.96 -6.41 -2.56
CA LEU A 82 14.59 -6.06 -2.21
C LEU A 82 14.55 -5.19 -0.97
N VAL A 83 13.60 -4.26 -0.95
CA VAL A 83 13.20 -3.52 0.24
C VAL A 83 11.91 -4.14 0.74
N ILE A 84 11.91 -4.66 1.97
CA ILE A 84 10.74 -5.33 2.54
C ILE A 84 10.13 -4.46 3.65
N GLY A 85 8.93 -3.96 3.38
CA GLY A 85 8.05 -3.32 4.35
C GLY A 85 7.06 -4.32 4.94
N THR A 86 7.06 -4.48 6.27
CA THR A 86 6.00 -5.22 6.98
C THR A 86 5.37 -4.36 8.07
N LYS A 87 4.17 -4.75 8.53
CA LYS A 87 3.37 -3.99 9.51
C LYS A 87 3.04 -4.84 10.72
N VAL A 88 2.77 -4.15 11.81
CA VAL A 88 2.38 -4.71 13.12
C VAL A 88 1.23 -3.91 13.73
N GLY A 89 0.53 -4.54 14.68
CA GLY A 89 -0.42 -3.89 15.57
C GLY A 89 -1.83 -4.42 15.42
N VAL A 90 -2.20 -4.96 14.25
CA VAL A 90 -3.49 -5.61 14.04
C VAL A 90 -3.43 -7.04 14.55
N VAL A 91 -4.13 -7.32 15.66
CA VAL A 91 -4.18 -8.64 16.29
C VAL A 91 -5.51 -9.33 16.04
N TRP A 92 -5.45 -10.56 15.52
CA TRP A 92 -6.61 -11.42 15.37
C TRP A 92 -6.91 -12.19 16.66
N ASN A 93 -8.12 -12.01 17.18
CA ASN A 93 -8.63 -12.79 18.31
C ASN A 93 -9.04 -14.20 17.86
N PRO A 94 -9.13 -15.17 18.80
CA PRO A 94 -9.59 -16.53 18.49
C PRO A 94 -11.01 -16.58 17.89
N ASP A 95 -11.88 -15.64 18.28
CA ASP A 95 -13.25 -15.50 17.78
C ASP A 95 -13.35 -14.87 16.38
N GLY A 96 -12.21 -14.51 15.77
CA GLY A 96 -12.14 -13.90 14.45
C GLY A 96 -12.30 -12.38 14.43
N THR A 97 -12.55 -11.74 15.58
CA THR A 97 -12.53 -10.28 15.69
C THR A 97 -11.08 -9.76 15.63
N ARG A 98 -10.93 -8.46 15.40
CA ARG A 98 -9.63 -7.78 15.41
C ARG A 98 -9.58 -6.73 16.51
N ARG A 99 -8.41 -6.53 17.09
CA ARG A 99 -8.07 -5.39 17.95
C ARG A 99 -6.73 -4.79 17.52
N ILE A 100 -6.46 -3.57 17.94
CA ILE A 100 -5.14 -2.95 17.78
C ILE A 100 -4.38 -3.07 19.10
N ASP A 101 -3.11 -3.43 19.02
CA ASP A 101 -2.21 -3.61 20.17
C ASP A 101 -0.83 -3.08 19.79
N LEU A 102 -0.51 -1.86 20.20
CA LEU A 102 0.81 -1.25 19.99
C LEU A 102 1.66 -1.27 21.28
N SER A 103 1.26 -2.07 22.28
CA SER A 103 2.01 -2.23 23.52
C SER A 103 3.45 -2.68 23.23
N LYS A 104 4.38 -2.22 24.07
CA LYS A 104 5.81 -2.52 23.90
C LYS A 104 6.09 -4.01 23.82
N ARG A 105 5.42 -4.79 24.68
CA ARG A 105 5.52 -6.25 24.69
C ARG A 105 5.07 -6.83 23.35
N HIS A 106 3.91 -6.43 22.85
CA HIS A 106 3.39 -6.93 21.58
C HIS A 106 4.32 -6.60 20.40
N LEU A 107 4.78 -5.36 20.31
CA LEU A 107 5.65 -4.91 19.22
C LEU A 107 6.96 -5.69 19.15
N ILE A 108 7.59 -5.93 20.30
CA ILE A 108 8.84 -6.71 20.38
C ILE A 108 8.59 -8.15 19.93
N GLU A 109 7.58 -8.81 20.50
CA GLU A 109 7.27 -10.20 20.14
C GLU A 109 6.86 -10.35 18.67
N ALA A 110 6.10 -9.39 18.14
CA ALA A 110 5.65 -9.41 16.75
C ALA A 110 6.81 -9.21 15.77
N ALA A 111 7.75 -8.32 16.08
CA ALA A 111 8.94 -8.10 15.25
C ALA A 111 9.77 -9.39 15.13
N GLU A 112 9.97 -10.12 16.24
CA GLU A 112 10.68 -11.40 16.24
C GLU A 112 9.99 -12.45 15.37
N ARG A 113 8.66 -12.55 15.49
CA ARG A 113 7.86 -13.47 14.67
C ARG A 113 7.92 -13.10 13.19
N SER A 114 7.87 -11.81 12.86
CA SER A 114 8.01 -11.34 11.47
C SER A 114 9.40 -11.65 10.91
N LEU A 115 10.48 -11.38 11.66
CA LEU A 115 11.85 -11.74 11.28
C LEU A 115 11.98 -13.25 11.02
N GLN A 116 11.39 -14.08 11.89
CA GLN A 116 11.40 -15.54 11.74
C GLN A 116 10.66 -16.00 10.47
N ARG A 117 9.43 -15.50 10.24
CA ARG A 117 8.63 -15.85 9.04
C ARG A 117 9.29 -15.37 7.76
N LEU A 118 9.72 -14.10 7.74
CA LEU A 118 10.41 -13.49 6.62
C LEU A 118 11.82 -14.06 6.42
N LYS A 119 12.38 -14.77 7.40
CA LYS A 119 13.78 -15.24 7.42
C LYS A 119 14.72 -14.10 7.07
N LEU A 120 14.63 -13.03 7.86
CA LEU A 120 15.45 -11.83 7.79
C LEU A 120 16.12 -11.62 9.15
N ASP A 121 17.33 -11.08 9.14
CA ASP A 121 17.99 -10.62 10.38
C ASP A 121 17.53 -9.21 10.76
N ARG A 122 17.01 -8.46 9.78
CA ARG A 122 16.56 -7.07 9.94
C ARG A 122 15.46 -6.72 8.93
N ILE A 123 14.41 -6.07 9.39
CA ILE A 123 13.32 -5.51 8.56
C ILE A 123 13.74 -4.13 8.06
N ASP A 124 13.56 -3.84 6.77
CA ASP A 124 13.90 -2.53 6.21
C ASP A 124 12.96 -1.44 6.70
N LEU A 125 11.64 -1.66 6.58
CA LEU A 125 10.64 -0.70 6.99
C LEU A 125 9.56 -1.38 7.83
N TYR A 126 9.45 -0.96 9.10
CA TYR A 126 8.48 -1.52 10.03
C TYR A 126 7.38 -0.50 10.29
N TYR A 127 6.16 -0.84 9.88
CA TYR A 127 5.00 0.03 9.97
C TYR A 127 4.15 -0.28 11.20
N LEU A 128 3.70 0.76 11.89
CA LEU A 128 2.51 0.65 12.73
C LEU A 128 1.28 0.68 11.82
N HIS A 129 0.48 -0.40 11.81
CA HIS A 129 -0.54 -0.65 10.79
C HIS A 129 -1.80 0.21 10.95
N GLU A 130 -2.24 0.43 12.19
CA GLU A 130 -3.41 1.24 12.55
C GLU A 130 -3.12 1.89 13.92
N PRO A 131 -3.75 3.04 14.25
CA PRO A 131 -3.59 3.68 15.56
C PRO A 131 -4.20 2.86 16.69
N ASP A 132 -3.49 2.78 17.82
CA ASP A 132 -4.00 2.20 19.07
C ASP A 132 -4.40 3.33 20.02
N VAL A 133 -5.63 3.24 20.54
CA VAL A 133 -6.17 4.20 21.50
C VAL A 133 -5.93 3.80 22.95
N ASN A 134 -5.44 2.58 23.19
CA ASN A 134 -5.25 2.01 24.53
C ASN A 134 -3.78 1.99 24.97
N THR A 135 -2.84 2.27 24.07
CA THR A 135 -1.41 2.28 24.36
C THR A 135 -0.88 3.70 24.24
N ASP A 136 -0.10 4.14 25.23
CA ASP A 136 0.58 5.43 25.19
C ASP A 136 1.61 5.47 24.04
N ILE A 137 1.71 6.62 23.37
CA ILE A 137 2.65 6.81 22.26
C ILE A 137 4.09 6.64 22.76
N GLU A 138 4.39 7.11 23.97
CA GLU A 138 5.67 6.99 24.65
C GLU A 138 6.12 5.53 24.78
N GLU A 139 5.21 4.62 25.17
CA GLU A 139 5.48 3.19 25.28
C GLU A 139 5.78 2.58 23.89
N THR A 140 4.97 2.94 22.90
CA THR A 140 5.14 2.51 21.51
C THR A 140 6.51 2.95 20.96
N VAL A 141 6.88 4.22 21.21
CA VAL A 141 8.16 4.81 20.81
C VAL A 141 9.32 4.09 21.48
N GLU A 142 9.24 3.80 22.77
CA GLU A 142 10.28 3.06 23.49
C GLU A 142 10.53 1.68 22.86
N ALA A 143 9.46 0.97 22.48
CA ALA A 143 9.55 -0.32 21.81
C ALA A 143 10.26 -0.22 20.44
N LEU A 144 9.89 0.78 19.63
CA LEU A 144 10.49 1.01 18.32
C LEU A 144 11.96 1.41 18.43
N GLN A 145 12.32 2.25 19.41
CA GLN A 145 13.71 2.62 19.69
C GLN A 145 14.53 1.38 20.09
N LEU A 146 13.98 0.52 20.95
CA LEU A 146 14.64 -0.71 21.36
C LEU A 146 14.88 -1.65 20.17
N LEU A 147 13.87 -1.89 19.32
CA LEU A 147 13.99 -2.71 18.12
C LEU A 147 15.04 -2.17 17.15
N LYS A 148 15.11 -0.84 16.99
CA LYS A 148 16.12 -0.18 16.17
C LYS A 148 17.52 -0.32 16.76
N ALA A 149 17.67 -0.12 18.08
CA ALA A 149 18.94 -0.28 18.79
C ALA A 149 19.46 -1.72 18.74
N GLN A 150 18.56 -2.71 18.76
CA GLN A 150 18.87 -4.13 18.56
C GLN A 150 19.18 -4.49 17.10
N GLY A 151 19.05 -3.54 16.16
CA GLY A 151 19.29 -3.78 14.74
C GLY A 151 18.21 -4.62 14.05
N LYS A 152 17.05 -4.83 14.67
CA LYS A 152 15.95 -5.65 14.13
C LYS A 152 15.11 -4.93 13.08
N ILE A 153 15.05 -3.61 13.16
CA ILE A 153 14.37 -2.75 12.18
C ILE A 153 15.30 -1.60 11.76
N ARG A 154 15.24 -1.13 10.51
CA ARG A 154 16.02 0.04 10.05
C ARG A 154 15.22 1.33 10.16
N TYR A 155 14.04 1.34 9.56
CA TYR A 155 13.19 2.52 9.40
C TYR A 155 11.77 2.25 9.90
N ILE A 156 11.06 3.33 10.21
CA ILE A 156 9.74 3.29 10.82
C ILE A 156 8.76 3.99 9.91
N GLY A 157 7.61 3.36 9.71
CA GLY A 157 6.47 3.97 9.03
C GLY A 157 5.21 3.96 9.88
N LEU A 158 4.26 4.82 9.52
CA LEU A 158 2.94 4.88 10.15
C LEU A 158 1.87 4.71 9.08
N SER A 159 0.84 3.94 9.35
CA SER A 159 -0.28 3.73 8.43
C SER A 159 -1.62 4.03 9.09
N ASN A 160 -2.47 4.81 8.41
CA ASN A 160 -3.82 5.16 8.86
C ASN A 160 -3.89 6.00 10.15
N PHE A 161 -2.81 6.70 10.50
CA PHE A 161 -2.79 7.56 11.67
C PHE A 161 -3.36 8.95 11.32
N PRO A 162 -4.18 9.56 12.19
CA PRO A 162 -4.52 10.97 12.06
C PRO A 162 -3.28 11.86 12.05
N LYS A 163 -3.29 12.95 11.30
CA LYS A 163 -2.16 13.88 11.12
C LYS A 163 -1.59 14.36 12.47
N GLU A 164 -2.45 14.64 13.43
CA GLU A 164 -2.05 15.09 14.77
C GLU A 164 -1.23 14.02 15.50
N THR A 165 -1.63 12.75 15.37
CA THR A 165 -0.90 11.62 15.96
C THR A 165 0.41 11.37 15.20
N VAL A 166 0.40 11.48 13.87
CA VAL A 166 1.63 11.43 13.05
C VAL A 166 2.63 12.48 13.51
N ALA A 167 2.19 13.72 13.74
CA ALA A 167 3.04 14.81 14.19
C ALA A 167 3.66 14.52 15.57
N ARG A 168 2.91 13.93 16.50
CA ARG A 168 3.43 13.49 17.80
C ARG A 168 4.48 12.40 17.67
N PHE A 169 4.25 11.37 16.85
CA PHE A 169 5.29 10.35 16.61
C PHE A 169 6.55 10.96 15.98
N ASN A 170 6.39 11.79 14.93
CA ASN A 170 7.50 12.39 14.21
C ASN A 170 8.35 13.36 15.08
N SER A 171 7.80 13.92 16.16
CA SER A 171 8.57 14.74 17.11
C SER A 171 9.36 13.91 18.13
N MET A 172 8.99 12.64 18.34
CA MET A 172 9.59 11.76 19.35
C MET A 172 10.55 10.71 18.74
N ILE A 173 10.31 10.34 17.48
CA ILE A 173 11.10 9.35 16.76
C ILE A 173 11.17 9.70 15.27
N ASN A 174 12.28 9.34 14.62
CA ASN A 174 12.43 9.58 13.18
C ASN A 174 11.50 8.66 12.37
N VAL A 175 10.29 9.15 12.08
CA VAL A 175 9.37 8.55 11.11
C VAL A 175 9.91 8.81 9.72
N SER A 176 9.98 7.76 8.89
CA SER A 176 10.53 7.84 7.54
C SER A 176 9.44 7.84 6.46
N CYS A 177 8.30 7.20 6.73
CA CYS A 177 7.25 7.02 5.72
C CYS A 177 5.85 7.01 6.33
N LEU A 178 4.88 7.58 5.62
CA LEU A 178 3.45 7.38 5.86
C LEU A 178 2.86 6.42 4.82
N GLN A 179 1.78 5.73 5.16
CA GLN A 179 1.05 4.89 4.22
C GLN A 179 -0.47 4.98 4.45
N ASP A 180 -1.19 5.60 3.52
CA ASP A 180 -2.65 5.80 3.61
C ASP A 180 -3.38 5.44 2.30
N GLU A 181 -4.71 5.29 2.40
CA GLU A 181 -5.57 5.15 1.22
C GLU A 181 -5.56 6.44 0.42
N LEU A 182 -5.23 6.34 -0.87
CA LEU A 182 -5.25 7.48 -1.77
C LEU A 182 -5.55 7.02 -3.19
N SER A 183 -6.62 7.56 -3.75
CA SER A 183 -7.04 7.35 -5.14
C SER A 183 -7.79 8.56 -5.66
N LEU A 184 -8.23 8.51 -6.92
CA LEU A 184 -9.12 9.54 -7.46
C LEU A 184 -10.44 9.67 -6.68
N ILE A 185 -10.94 8.57 -6.08
CA ILE A 185 -12.21 8.55 -5.32
C ILE A 185 -12.00 8.89 -3.85
N ARG A 186 -10.88 8.46 -3.25
CA ARG A 186 -10.55 8.68 -1.83
C ARG A 186 -9.35 9.60 -1.73
N ARG A 187 -9.61 10.88 -1.48
CA ARG A 187 -8.61 11.98 -1.51
C ARG A 187 -8.33 12.58 -0.14
N GLU A 188 -8.88 12.02 0.92
CA GLU A 188 -8.77 12.54 2.29
C GLU A 188 -7.30 12.72 2.71
N ALA A 189 -6.43 11.79 2.34
CA ALA A 189 -5.00 11.86 2.65
C ALA A 189 -4.29 13.03 1.95
N GLU A 190 -4.74 13.46 0.76
CA GLU A 190 -4.17 14.59 0.02
C GLU A 190 -4.21 15.87 0.84
N PHE A 191 -5.31 16.08 1.57
CA PHE A 191 -5.56 17.30 2.35
C PHE A 191 -4.96 17.27 3.77
N ALA A 192 -4.37 16.14 4.19
CA ALA A 192 -3.84 15.95 5.53
C ALA A 192 -2.44 15.32 5.51
N ASN A 193 -2.35 14.00 5.52
CA ASN A 193 -1.09 13.29 5.72
C ASN A 193 -0.10 13.43 4.56
N LEU A 194 -0.57 13.54 3.32
CA LEU A 194 0.31 13.77 2.17
C LEU A 194 0.96 15.16 2.24
N LYS A 195 0.16 16.19 2.58
CA LYS A 195 0.68 17.54 2.83
C LYS A 195 1.69 17.54 3.98
N PHE A 196 1.37 16.88 5.08
CA PHE A 196 2.30 16.74 6.21
C PHE A 196 3.59 16.04 5.81
N ALA A 197 3.51 14.97 5.01
CA ALA A 197 4.68 14.25 4.49
C ALA A 197 5.58 15.17 3.66
N LYS A 198 4.99 15.99 2.77
CA LYS A 198 5.71 17.01 2.00
C LYS A 198 6.47 17.99 2.90
N GLU A 199 5.77 18.57 3.86
CA GLU A 199 6.31 19.61 4.76
C GLU A 199 7.42 19.07 5.68
N ASN A 200 7.39 17.76 6.00
CA ASN A 200 8.33 17.13 6.94
C ASN A 200 9.35 16.21 6.25
N ASN A 201 9.42 16.23 4.92
CA ASN A 201 10.29 15.38 4.09
C ASN A 201 10.15 13.89 4.46
N LEU A 202 8.91 13.39 4.50
CA LEU A 202 8.58 11.99 4.71
C LEU A 202 8.25 11.33 3.38
N GLY A 203 8.57 10.04 3.25
CA GLY A 203 8.01 9.23 2.18
C GLY A 203 6.50 9.06 2.34
N PHE A 204 5.80 8.84 1.23
CA PHE A 204 4.38 8.51 1.24
C PHE A 204 4.09 7.34 0.32
N LEU A 205 3.46 6.30 0.86
CA LEU A 205 2.99 5.15 0.12
C LEU A 205 1.47 5.21 -0.01
N ALA A 206 0.96 5.29 -1.24
CA ALA A 206 -0.47 5.24 -1.48
C ALA A 206 -0.93 3.78 -1.66
N TYR A 207 -1.83 3.29 -0.81
CA TYR A 207 -2.50 2.02 -1.03
C TYR A 207 -3.90 2.21 -1.61
N SER A 208 -4.46 1.14 -2.19
CA SER A 208 -5.75 1.17 -2.90
C SER A 208 -5.84 2.26 -3.99
N PRO A 209 -4.81 2.47 -4.84
CA PRO A 209 -4.82 3.52 -5.87
C PRO A 209 -5.95 3.37 -6.89
N LEU A 210 -6.49 2.14 -7.02
CA LEU A 210 -7.61 1.81 -7.89
C LEU A 210 -8.95 1.69 -7.16
N SER A 211 -9.05 2.11 -5.90
CA SER A 211 -10.24 1.98 -5.04
C SER A 211 -10.82 0.56 -5.08
N LYS A 212 -10.02 -0.43 -4.68
CA LYS A 212 -10.41 -1.86 -4.70
C LYS A 212 -10.86 -2.35 -6.09
N GLY A 213 -10.33 -1.73 -7.14
CA GLY A 213 -10.58 -2.02 -8.54
C GLY A 213 -11.67 -1.16 -9.19
N LEU A 214 -12.33 -0.26 -8.47
CA LEU A 214 -13.42 0.56 -9.00
C LEU A 214 -12.98 1.41 -10.20
N LEU A 215 -11.76 1.93 -10.14
CA LEU A 215 -11.14 2.74 -11.19
C LEU A 215 -10.63 1.94 -12.41
N THR A 216 -10.88 0.63 -12.47
CA THR A 216 -10.54 -0.19 -13.65
C THR A 216 -11.58 -0.12 -14.77
N GLY A 217 -12.79 0.39 -14.48
CA GLY A 217 -13.90 0.44 -15.45
C GLY A 217 -14.63 -0.88 -15.67
N LYS A 218 -14.28 -1.94 -14.93
CA LYS A 218 -14.92 -3.26 -15.10
C LYS A 218 -16.29 -3.41 -14.43
N PHE A 219 -16.61 -2.57 -13.45
CA PHE A 219 -17.87 -2.66 -12.72
C PHE A 219 -19.00 -1.96 -13.48
N LYS A 220 -20.17 -2.55 -13.31
CA LYS A 220 -21.47 -2.09 -13.82
C LYS A 220 -22.41 -1.82 -12.65
N LEU A 221 -23.52 -1.15 -12.92
CA LEU A 221 -24.53 -0.79 -11.90
C LEU A 221 -25.10 -2.00 -11.15
N ASP A 222 -25.10 -3.17 -11.78
CA ASP A 222 -25.61 -4.44 -11.25
C ASP A 222 -24.50 -5.35 -10.69
N SER A 223 -23.27 -4.83 -10.51
CA SER A 223 -22.16 -5.62 -9.96
C SER A 223 -22.46 -6.08 -8.54
N GLN A 224 -22.34 -7.39 -8.30
CA GLN A 224 -22.55 -8.00 -6.99
C GLN A 224 -21.24 -8.58 -6.44
N PHE A 225 -21.16 -8.63 -5.11
CA PHE A 225 -20.01 -9.12 -4.37
C PHE A 225 -20.47 -10.18 -3.37
N SER A 226 -19.67 -11.22 -3.19
CA SER A 226 -19.93 -12.22 -2.15
C SER A 226 -19.79 -11.62 -0.76
N SER A 227 -20.45 -12.21 0.24
CA SER A 227 -20.46 -11.69 1.62
C SER A 227 -19.08 -11.70 2.30
N ASP A 228 -18.15 -12.52 1.82
CA ASP A 228 -16.76 -12.60 2.26
C ASP A 228 -15.82 -11.65 1.52
N ASP A 229 -16.34 -10.83 0.59
CA ASP A 229 -15.59 -9.81 -0.12
C ASP A 229 -15.69 -8.45 0.60
N ASN A 230 -14.55 -7.79 0.81
CA ASN A 230 -14.46 -6.45 1.40
C ASN A 230 -15.28 -5.35 0.68
N ARG A 231 -15.76 -5.59 -0.54
CA ARG A 231 -16.59 -4.66 -1.30
C ARG A 231 -18.08 -4.76 -0.98
N SER A 232 -18.55 -5.89 -0.43
CA SER A 232 -19.98 -6.13 -0.16
C SER A 232 -20.62 -5.13 0.81
N GLY A 233 -19.86 -4.63 1.79
CA GLY A 233 -20.30 -3.61 2.75
C GLY A 233 -19.78 -2.20 2.47
N ASN A 234 -19.19 -1.94 1.30
CA ASN A 234 -18.60 -0.65 0.97
C ASN A 234 -19.59 0.20 0.17
N GLU A 235 -19.93 1.39 0.68
CA GLU A 235 -20.84 2.34 0.03
C GLU A 235 -20.40 2.73 -1.38
N ASP A 236 -19.09 2.75 -1.67
CA ASP A 236 -18.59 3.04 -3.02
C ASP A 236 -19.05 2.01 -4.07
N PHE A 237 -19.54 0.86 -3.62
CA PHE A 237 -19.98 -0.29 -4.40
C PHE A 237 -21.49 -0.57 -4.27
N SER A 238 -22.29 0.36 -3.74
CA SER A 238 -23.74 0.20 -3.62
C SER A 238 -24.53 1.46 -3.97
N GLY A 239 -25.81 1.26 -4.35
CA GLY A 239 -26.80 2.32 -4.55
C GLY A 239 -26.37 3.42 -5.53
N GLU A 240 -26.79 4.66 -5.24
CA GLU A 240 -26.47 5.84 -6.06
C GLU A 240 -24.96 6.13 -6.11
N ARG A 241 -24.22 5.81 -5.04
CA ARG A 241 -22.78 6.02 -4.99
C ARG A 241 -22.04 5.17 -6.02
N LEU A 242 -22.43 3.90 -6.19
CA LEU A 242 -21.89 3.05 -7.27
C LEU A 242 -22.20 3.64 -8.65
N LYS A 243 -23.41 4.16 -8.84
CA LYS A 243 -23.84 4.75 -10.11
C LYS A 243 -23.00 5.97 -10.47
N GLU A 244 -22.85 6.91 -9.54
CA GLU A 244 -21.99 8.09 -9.70
C GLU A 244 -20.55 7.68 -10.02
N ASN A 245 -20.01 6.70 -9.30
CA ASN A 245 -18.66 6.20 -9.51
C ASN A 245 -18.48 5.58 -10.90
N VAL A 246 -19.42 4.75 -11.36
CA VAL A 246 -19.39 4.15 -12.71
C VAL A 246 -19.43 5.23 -13.79
N GLU A 247 -20.25 6.26 -13.65
CA GLU A 247 -20.32 7.38 -14.60
C GLU A 247 -19.04 8.24 -14.61
N LYS A 248 -18.44 8.48 -13.45
CA LYS A 248 -17.14 9.16 -13.33
C LYS A 248 -16.02 8.32 -13.97
N VAL A 249 -16.00 7.01 -13.74
CA VAL A 249 -15.02 6.09 -14.34
C VAL A 249 -15.20 5.95 -15.86
N ALA A 250 -16.42 6.04 -16.38
CA ALA A 250 -16.67 6.06 -17.82
C ALA A 250 -16.04 7.30 -18.48
N ARG A 251 -16.18 8.48 -17.85
CA ARG A 251 -15.50 9.72 -18.29
C ARG A 251 -13.98 9.60 -18.24
N LEU A 252 -13.45 9.04 -17.15
CA LEU A 252 -12.01 8.75 -17.02
C LEU A 252 -11.53 7.81 -18.13
N SER A 253 -12.29 6.76 -18.43
CA SER A 253 -11.93 5.78 -19.46
C SER A 253 -11.87 6.41 -20.86
N GLN A 254 -12.78 7.33 -21.17
CA GLN A 254 -12.73 8.08 -22.43
C GLN A 254 -11.49 8.98 -22.52
N LEU A 255 -11.14 9.66 -21.43
CA LEU A 255 -9.94 10.49 -21.38
C LEU A 255 -8.66 9.65 -21.48
N ALA A 256 -8.59 8.55 -20.73
CA ALA A 256 -7.47 7.61 -20.77
C ALA A 256 -7.24 7.04 -22.16
N LYS A 257 -8.32 6.70 -22.89
CA LYS A 257 -8.24 6.24 -24.28
C LYS A 257 -7.60 7.28 -25.21
N LYS A 258 -7.86 8.58 -25.00
CA LYS A 258 -7.21 9.66 -25.79
C LYS A 258 -5.70 9.73 -25.50
N LEU A 259 -5.29 9.37 -24.29
CA LEU A 259 -3.89 9.27 -23.89
C LEU A 259 -3.23 7.95 -24.33
N GLY A 260 -3.98 7.00 -24.91
CA GLY A 260 -3.45 5.69 -25.31
C GLY A 260 -3.28 4.70 -24.16
N HIS A 261 -3.88 4.96 -22.99
CA HIS A 261 -3.74 4.15 -21.78
C HIS A 261 -5.10 3.69 -21.23
N SER A 262 -5.10 2.71 -20.32
CA SER A 262 -6.30 2.33 -19.56
C SER A 262 -6.64 3.31 -18.43
N ALA A 263 -7.87 3.24 -17.95
CA ALA A 263 -8.29 3.97 -16.75
C ALA A 263 -7.44 3.58 -15.52
N SER A 264 -6.99 2.33 -15.40
CA SER A 264 -6.13 1.92 -14.28
C SER A 264 -4.74 2.54 -14.36
N ALA A 265 -4.10 2.53 -15.54
CA ALA A 265 -2.79 3.14 -15.73
C ALA A 265 -2.85 4.65 -15.43
N VAL A 266 -3.85 5.35 -15.97
CA VAL A 266 -4.05 6.79 -15.73
C VAL A 266 -4.35 7.10 -14.26
N SER A 267 -5.14 6.28 -13.58
CA SER A 267 -5.44 6.48 -12.16
C SER A 267 -4.19 6.37 -11.29
N ILE A 268 -3.36 5.35 -11.51
CA ILE A 268 -2.12 5.15 -10.77
C ILE A 268 -1.13 6.27 -11.10
N ALA A 269 -0.99 6.63 -12.38
CA ALA A 269 -0.12 7.72 -12.81
C ALA A 269 -0.53 9.07 -12.18
N TRP A 270 -1.84 9.32 -12.05
CA TRP A 270 -2.35 10.52 -11.40
C TRP A 270 -1.89 10.59 -9.93
N VAL A 271 -2.02 9.49 -9.18
CA VAL A 271 -1.55 9.38 -7.79
C VAL A 271 -0.03 9.54 -7.71
N LEU A 272 0.72 8.91 -8.62
CA LEU A 272 2.19 9.08 -8.70
C LEU A 272 2.61 10.52 -8.97
N GLY A 273 1.77 11.30 -9.67
CA GLY A 273 2.02 12.70 -9.98
C GLY A 273 1.81 13.64 -8.78
N LEU A 274 1.21 13.18 -7.69
CA LEU A 274 1.06 13.99 -6.49
C LEU A 274 2.40 14.12 -5.76
N ASP A 275 2.72 15.35 -5.34
CA ASP A 275 3.95 15.64 -4.62
C ASP A 275 4.09 14.77 -3.36
N SER A 276 5.30 14.24 -3.13
CA SER A 276 5.68 13.38 -1.99
C SER A 276 5.18 11.93 -2.05
N VAL A 277 4.33 11.57 -3.00
CA VAL A 277 4.05 10.15 -3.28
C VAL A 277 5.34 9.50 -3.78
N THR A 278 5.92 8.67 -2.92
CA THR A 278 7.18 7.97 -3.18
C THR A 278 6.93 6.69 -3.96
N SER A 279 5.91 5.93 -3.54
CA SER A 279 5.52 4.70 -4.21
C SER A 279 4.02 4.47 -4.14
N VAL A 280 3.47 3.78 -5.13
CA VAL A 280 2.07 3.32 -5.14
C VAL A 280 2.05 1.80 -4.96
N VAL A 281 1.27 1.32 -4.00
CA VAL A 281 1.15 -0.10 -3.68
C VAL A 281 0.16 -0.76 -4.64
N LEU A 282 0.70 -1.57 -5.55
CA LEU A 282 -0.08 -2.32 -6.53
C LEU A 282 -0.70 -3.58 -5.92
N GLY A 283 -1.88 -3.91 -6.45
CA GLY A 283 -2.53 -5.20 -6.23
C GLY A 283 -2.95 -5.79 -7.57
N ALA A 284 -2.36 -6.93 -7.92
CA ALA A 284 -2.67 -7.64 -9.15
C ALA A 284 -2.87 -9.13 -8.85
N ARG A 285 -3.94 -9.71 -9.39
CA ARG A 285 -4.23 -11.15 -9.30
C ARG A 285 -3.72 -11.94 -10.49
N THR A 286 -3.47 -11.27 -11.60
CA THR A 286 -3.00 -11.85 -12.85
C THR A 286 -1.88 -11.00 -13.42
N GLN A 287 -1.04 -11.62 -14.24
CA GLN A 287 0.07 -10.92 -14.90
C GLN A 287 -0.43 -9.79 -15.82
N GLU A 288 -1.53 -10.00 -16.54
CA GLU A 288 -2.13 -8.96 -17.40
C GLU A 288 -2.52 -7.71 -16.60
N GLN A 289 -3.08 -7.87 -15.40
CA GLN A 289 -3.42 -6.74 -14.52
C GLN A 289 -2.17 -5.99 -14.08
N LEU A 290 -1.09 -6.73 -13.76
CA LEU A 290 0.18 -6.12 -13.38
C LEU A 290 0.79 -5.35 -14.54
N GLU A 291 0.90 -5.95 -15.72
CA GLU A 291 1.44 -5.30 -16.93
C GLU A 291 0.65 -4.04 -17.29
N GLU A 292 -0.67 -4.07 -17.17
CA GLU A 292 -1.50 -2.88 -17.40
C GLU A 292 -1.28 -1.79 -16.34
N GLN A 293 -1.08 -2.16 -15.07
CA GLN A 293 -0.75 -1.21 -14.00
C GLN A 293 0.66 -0.61 -14.19
N MET A 294 1.62 -1.38 -14.68
CA MET A 294 3.00 -0.94 -14.95
C MET A 294 3.07 0.16 -16.01
N LYS A 295 2.15 0.17 -16.99
CA LYS A 295 2.02 1.25 -17.98
C LYS A 295 1.74 2.62 -17.36
N SER A 296 1.38 2.70 -16.08
CA SER A 296 1.25 3.97 -15.36
C SER A 296 2.54 4.82 -15.34
N LEU A 297 3.71 4.18 -15.42
CA LEU A 297 5.00 4.89 -15.51
C LEU A 297 5.25 5.53 -16.88
N GLU A 298 4.50 5.10 -17.90
CA GLU A 298 4.60 5.60 -19.27
C GLU A 298 3.60 6.73 -19.54
N VAL A 299 2.65 6.97 -18.63
CA VAL A 299 1.64 8.02 -18.79
C VAL A 299 2.28 9.39 -18.63
N VAL A 300 2.23 10.18 -19.69
CA VAL A 300 2.67 11.57 -19.68
C VAL A 300 1.44 12.48 -19.64
N PHE A 301 1.38 13.36 -18.64
CA PHE A 301 0.33 14.36 -18.54
C PHE A 301 0.82 15.73 -18.99
N GLU A 302 0.03 16.40 -19.83
CA GLU A 302 0.00 17.86 -19.82
C GLU A 302 -0.74 18.35 -18.56
N LEU A 303 -0.35 19.50 -18.02
CA LEU A 303 -0.89 20.04 -16.77
C LEU A 303 -2.43 20.15 -16.79
N GLU A 304 -2.99 20.62 -17.90
CA GLU A 304 -4.45 20.73 -18.07
C GLU A 304 -5.13 19.35 -18.00
N THR A 305 -4.54 18.33 -18.63
CA THR A 305 -5.09 16.96 -18.59
C THR A 305 -4.99 16.36 -17.19
N TYR A 306 -3.86 16.57 -16.49
CA TYR A 306 -3.69 16.12 -15.10
C TYR A 306 -4.78 16.69 -14.18
N GLN A 307 -5.06 17.99 -14.32
CA GLN A 307 -6.11 18.68 -13.57
C GLN A 307 -7.50 18.16 -13.97
N GLN A 308 -7.75 17.96 -15.26
CA GLN A 308 -9.01 17.42 -15.75
C GLN A 308 -9.30 16.03 -15.17
N VAL A 309 -8.31 15.14 -15.09
CA VAL A 309 -8.44 13.81 -14.46
C VAL A 309 -8.91 13.95 -13.01
N GLY A 310 -8.27 14.82 -12.22
CA GLY A 310 -8.66 15.07 -10.82
C GLY A 310 -10.06 15.69 -10.68
N GLN A 311 -10.46 16.57 -11.60
CA GLN A 311 -11.76 17.23 -11.59
C GLN A 311 -12.94 16.28 -11.86
N ILE A 312 -12.73 15.17 -12.59
CA ILE A 312 -13.78 14.15 -12.79
C ILE A 312 -14.32 13.64 -11.45
N PHE A 313 -13.47 13.60 -10.43
CA PHE A 313 -13.77 13.03 -9.11
C PHE A 313 -13.90 14.05 -8.00
N SER A 314 -13.86 15.34 -8.33
CA SER A 314 -14.22 16.41 -7.40
C SER A 314 -15.74 16.51 -7.19
#